data_AF-A0A519SHY6-F1
#
_entry.id   AF-A0A519SHY6-F1
#
_cell.length_a   1.000
_cell.length_b   1.000
_cell.length_c   1.000
_cell.angle_alpha   90.00
_cell.angle_beta   90.00
_cell.angle_gamma   90.00
#
_symmetry.space_group_name_H-M   'P 1'
#
loop_
_entity.id
_entity.type
_entity.pdbx_description
1 polymer ?
#
loop_
_entity_poly.entity_id
_entity_poly.type
_entity_poly.pdbx_seq_one_letter_code
_entity_poly.pdbx_strand_id
1 'polypeptide(L)'
;MSFEVKQLKNNRIRVQLCRPEHVECHYAYTGGKINVKTLKSMISNGYSRKPKDKDTIDGYVLDKELSGERAQVYHNPETNHLVVNHRGTQGLHDVITDIRLMFGDKSNKRFQHGKTITDKALKKYDTDYVTMTGHSLGASVAKEANKEHGKETIVVNPAVVPTDLTTKQRKNDTIIRSTLDPISMLRNLNPWRSKKNTIDIKAKSINPLTEHSSKVLDRLGDRDVGI
;
A
#
# COMPACT_ATOMS: atom_id res chain seq x y z
N MET A 1 -9.04 34.16 -5.09
CA MET A 1 -8.62 32.79 -4.70
C MET A 1 -9.16 32.56 -3.29
N SER A 2 -9.99 31.54 -3.09
CA SER A 2 -10.57 31.22 -1.78
C SER A 2 -10.20 29.79 -1.39
N PHE A 3 -10.09 29.56 -0.08
CA PHE A 3 -9.81 28.25 0.49
C PHE A 3 -10.99 27.82 1.34
N GLU A 4 -11.49 26.61 1.10
CA GLU A 4 -12.43 25.96 2.01
C GLU A 4 -11.66 24.93 2.85
N VAL A 5 -11.72 25.08 4.17
CA VAL A 5 -11.02 24.21 5.10
C VAL A 5 -12.06 23.42 5.89
N LYS A 6 -12.08 22.09 5.69
CA LYS A 6 -12.97 21.19 6.43
C LYS A 6 -12.15 20.25 7.30
N GLN A 7 -12.41 20.26 8.60
CA GLN A 7 -11.83 19.28 9.52
C GLN A 7 -12.51 17.92 9.29
N LEU A 8 -11.68 16.90 9.13
CA LEU A 8 -12.07 15.51 8.93
C LEU A 8 -11.77 14.70 10.20
N LYS A 9 -12.27 13.46 10.26
CA LYS A 9 -11.90 12.51 11.31
C LYS A 9 -10.38 12.27 11.35
N ASN A 10 -9.87 11.85 12.51
CA ASN A 10 -8.45 11.56 12.75
C ASN A 10 -7.51 12.76 12.51
N ASN A 11 -7.92 13.97 12.91
CA ASN A 11 -7.14 15.21 12.79
C ASN A 11 -6.68 15.55 11.37
N ARG A 12 -7.41 15.07 10.36
CA ARG A 12 -7.14 15.39 8.96
C ARG A 12 -7.87 16.66 8.57
N ILE A 13 -7.31 17.39 7.61
CA ILE A 13 -7.90 18.62 7.08
C ILE A 13 -8.00 18.47 5.57
N ARG A 14 -9.19 18.72 5.03
CA ARG A 14 -9.41 18.91 3.60
C ARG A 14 -9.30 20.40 3.30
N VAL A 15 -8.38 20.77 2.42
CA VAL A 15 -8.19 22.15 1.97
C VAL A 15 -8.51 22.23 0.50
N GLN A 16 -9.69 22.74 0.15
CA GLN A 16 -10.12 22.91 -1.23
C GLN A 16 -9.70 24.29 -1.73
N LEU A 17 -8.91 24.33 -2.81
CA LEU A 17 -8.52 25.57 -3.49
C LEU A 17 -9.53 25.88 -4.59
N CYS A 18 -10.29 26.96 -4.42
CA CYS A 18 -11.21 27.45 -5.45
C CYS A 18 -10.54 28.61 -6.20
N ARG A 19 -10.23 28.41 -7.49
CA ARG A 19 -9.80 29.49 -8.38
C ARG A 19 -11.03 30.06 -9.10
N PRO A 20 -11.22 31.39 -9.17
CA PRO A 20 -12.43 31.99 -9.74
C PRO A 20 -12.62 31.70 -11.23
N GLU A 21 -11.56 31.35 -11.95
CA GLU A 21 -11.55 31.28 -13.42
C GLU A 21 -11.61 29.85 -13.97
N HIS A 22 -11.55 28.83 -13.11
CA HIS A 22 -11.64 27.42 -13.52
C HIS A 22 -12.56 26.69 -12.54
N VAL A 23 -13.62 26.07 -13.05
CA VAL A 23 -14.61 25.30 -12.27
C VAL A 23 -14.01 24.02 -11.64
N GLU A 24 -12.75 23.70 -11.95
CA GLU A 24 -12.04 22.55 -11.40
C GLU A 24 -11.12 22.93 -10.23
N CYS A 25 -11.48 22.42 -9.06
CA CYS A 25 -10.67 22.49 -7.85
C CYS A 25 -9.60 21.38 -7.89
N HIS A 26 -8.36 21.72 -8.26
CA HIS A 26 -7.25 20.77 -8.18
C HIS A 26 -6.53 20.85 -6.84
N TYR A 27 -6.22 19.68 -6.27
CA TYR A 27 -5.41 19.55 -5.07
C TYR A 27 -3.98 19.16 -5.44
N ALA A 28 -3.01 19.79 -4.79
CA ALA A 28 -1.59 19.65 -5.13
C ALA A 28 -0.85 18.50 -4.39
N TYR A 29 -1.54 17.44 -3.97
CA TYR A 29 -0.92 16.25 -3.38
C TYR A 29 -1.46 14.97 -4.03
N THR A 30 -0.58 14.21 -4.69
CA THR A 30 -0.88 12.89 -5.25
C THR A 30 -0.59 11.82 -4.21
N GLY A 31 -1.60 11.47 -3.41
CA GLY A 31 -1.48 10.54 -2.28
C GLY A 31 -2.24 11.04 -1.06
N GLY A 32 -2.86 10.11 -0.34
CA GLY A 32 -3.52 10.39 0.93
C GLY A 32 -2.75 9.70 2.03
N LYS A 33 -2.00 10.46 2.85
CA LYS A 33 -1.41 9.91 4.08
C LYS A 33 -2.39 8.96 4.75
N ILE A 34 -1.94 7.79 5.17
CA ILE A 34 -2.78 6.77 5.82
C ILE A 34 -2.23 6.49 7.21
N ASN A 35 -3.12 6.38 8.20
CA ASN A 35 -2.71 6.02 9.55
C ASN A 35 -2.23 4.57 9.53
N VAL A 36 -1.13 4.28 10.22
CA VAL A 36 -0.51 2.96 10.23
C VAL A 36 -1.45 1.88 10.77
N LYS A 37 -2.34 2.19 11.73
CA LYS A 37 -3.34 1.24 12.23
C LYS A 37 -4.39 0.92 11.17
N THR A 38 -4.83 1.92 10.40
CA THR A 38 -5.75 1.75 9.26
C THR A 38 -5.09 0.88 8.18
N LEU A 39 -3.85 1.20 7.80
CA LEU A 39 -3.05 0.44 6.83
C LEU A 39 -2.88 -1.02 7.27
N LYS A 40 -2.50 -1.23 8.54
CA LYS A 40 -2.38 -2.57 9.12
C LYS A 40 -3.71 -3.32 9.05
N SER A 41 -4.81 -2.66 9.37
CA SER A 41 -6.15 -3.26 9.37
C SER A 41 -6.56 -3.69 7.96
N MET A 42 -6.30 -2.87 6.94
CA MET A 42 -6.55 -3.22 5.53
C MET A 42 -5.68 -4.40 5.07
N ILE A 43 -4.38 -4.38 5.35
CA ILE A 43 -3.46 -5.47 5.03
C ILE A 43 -3.91 -6.76 5.72
N SER A 44 -4.24 -6.68 7.01
CA SER A 44 -4.66 -7.84 7.82
C SER A 44 -6.01 -8.40 7.34
N ASN A 45 -6.95 -7.53 6.95
CA ASN A 45 -8.22 -7.96 6.37
C ASN A 45 -8.00 -8.69 5.03
N GLY A 46 -6.96 -8.34 4.27
CA GLY A 46 -6.63 -9.10 3.07
C GLY A 46 -6.33 -10.57 3.34
N TYR A 47 -5.84 -10.93 4.53
CA TYR A 47 -5.53 -12.31 4.89
C TYR A 47 -6.69 -13.10 5.51
N SER A 48 -7.82 -12.46 5.82
CA SER A 48 -8.98 -13.15 6.40
C SER A 48 -9.66 -14.05 5.36
N ARG A 49 -10.20 -15.20 5.80
CA ARG A 49 -10.90 -16.15 4.91
C ARG A 49 -12.14 -15.53 4.26
N LYS A 50 -12.73 -14.53 4.89
CA LYS A 50 -13.82 -13.71 4.36
C LYS A 50 -13.47 -12.24 4.60
N PRO A 51 -12.92 -11.54 3.60
CA PRO A 51 -12.68 -10.09 3.68
C PRO A 51 -13.94 -9.23 3.94
N LYS A 52 -15.12 -9.88 4.05
CA LYS A 52 -16.46 -9.28 4.20
C LYS A 52 -16.89 -9.02 5.66
N ASP A 53 -16.08 -9.39 6.65
CA ASP A 53 -16.47 -9.19 8.06
C ASP A 53 -16.14 -7.77 8.57
N LYS A 54 -15.44 -6.96 7.76
CA LYS A 54 -15.20 -5.52 7.99
C LYS A 54 -15.41 -4.73 6.71
N ASP A 55 -16.67 -4.47 6.38
CA ASP A 55 -17.05 -3.61 5.27
C ASP A 55 -16.56 -2.17 5.44
N THR A 56 -16.22 -1.78 6.68
CA THR A 56 -15.65 -0.48 6.97
C THR A 56 -14.42 -0.57 7.86
N ILE A 57 -13.42 0.26 7.54
CA ILE A 57 -12.19 0.44 8.32
C ILE A 57 -11.91 1.94 8.37
N ASP A 58 -12.05 2.58 9.54
CA ASP A 58 -11.74 4.00 9.75
C ASP A 58 -12.35 4.95 8.71
N GLY A 59 -13.62 4.73 8.34
CA GLY A 59 -14.35 5.52 7.36
C GLY A 59 -14.12 5.13 5.90
N TYR A 60 -13.20 4.21 5.62
CA TYR A 60 -13.08 3.58 4.31
C TYR A 60 -14.09 2.46 4.18
N VAL A 61 -14.78 2.41 3.04
CA VAL A 61 -15.78 1.40 2.69
C VAL A 61 -15.18 0.42 1.69
N LEU A 62 -15.34 -0.88 1.93
CA LEU A 62 -14.90 -1.94 1.03
C LEU A 62 -15.79 -1.98 -0.22
N ASP A 63 -15.20 -1.84 -1.40
CA ASP A 63 -15.87 -2.08 -2.67
C ASP A 63 -15.97 -3.59 -2.91
N LYS A 64 -17.14 -4.16 -2.59
CA LYS A 64 -17.39 -5.61 -2.70
C LYS A 64 -17.38 -6.14 -4.13
N GLU A 65 -17.54 -5.29 -5.14
CA GLU A 65 -17.54 -5.70 -6.55
C GLU A 65 -16.10 -5.89 -7.07
N LEU A 66 -15.18 -5.05 -6.58
CA LEU A 66 -13.77 -5.10 -6.96
C LEU A 66 -12.91 -5.90 -5.97
N SER A 67 -13.41 -6.14 -4.77
CA SER A 67 -12.69 -6.87 -3.72
C SER A 67 -12.91 -8.38 -3.80
N GLY A 68 -11.83 -9.11 -3.64
CA GLY A 68 -11.82 -10.56 -3.56
C GLY A 68 -10.74 -11.07 -2.61
N GLU A 69 -10.37 -12.34 -2.77
CA GLU A 69 -9.37 -12.96 -1.88
C GLU A 69 -7.97 -12.38 -2.05
N ARG A 70 -7.60 -11.95 -3.26
CA ARG A 70 -6.22 -11.52 -3.58
C ARG A 70 -6.02 -10.01 -3.57
N ALA A 71 -7.08 -9.24 -3.71
CA ALA A 71 -7.05 -7.78 -3.70
C ALA A 71 -8.30 -7.25 -3.01
N GLN A 72 -8.16 -6.13 -2.29
CA GLN A 72 -9.26 -5.41 -1.67
C GLN A 72 -9.17 -3.94 -2.08
N VAL A 73 -10.32 -3.38 -2.45
CA VAL A 73 -10.45 -1.98 -2.85
C VAL A 73 -11.29 -1.30 -1.78
N TYR A 74 -10.72 -0.26 -1.18
CA TYR A 74 -11.36 0.56 -0.17
C TYR A 74 -11.46 1.99 -0.66
N HIS A 75 -12.61 2.62 -0.46
CA HIS A 75 -12.81 4.03 -0.78
C HIS A 75 -13.34 4.79 0.43
N ASN A 76 -12.75 5.93 0.74
CA ASN A 76 -13.26 6.84 1.75
C ASN A 76 -14.11 7.92 1.06
N PRO A 77 -15.45 7.93 1.23
CA PRO A 77 -16.33 8.88 0.56
C PRO A 77 -16.18 10.31 1.10
N GLU A 78 -15.71 10.50 2.33
CA GLU A 78 -15.50 11.84 2.92
C GLU A 78 -14.26 12.52 2.29
N THR A 79 -13.22 11.74 1.99
CA THR A 79 -11.92 12.26 1.51
C THR A 79 -11.62 11.95 0.05
N ASN A 80 -12.48 11.17 -0.61
CA ASN A 80 -12.26 10.60 -1.94
C ASN A 80 -10.96 9.78 -2.08
N HIS A 81 -10.45 9.23 -0.98
CA HIS A 81 -9.20 8.47 -0.96
C HIS A 81 -9.48 7.01 -1.30
N LEU A 82 -8.84 6.53 -2.38
CA LEU A 82 -8.86 5.16 -2.82
C LEU A 82 -7.63 4.39 -2.31
N VAL A 83 -7.85 3.24 -1.68
CA VAL A 83 -6.78 2.32 -1.29
C VAL A 83 -6.98 0.98 -1.98
N VAL A 84 -5.98 0.53 -2.74
CA VAL A 84 -5.98 -0.81 -3.35
C VAL A 84 -4.94 -1.66 -2.64
N ASN A 85 -5.39 -2.61 -1.82
CA ASN A 85 -4.54 -3.53 -1.09
C ASN A 85 -4.41 -4.86 -1.84
N HIS A 86 -3.18 -5.28 -2.11
CA HIS A 86 -2.87 -6.58 -2.68
C HIS A 86 -2.35 -7.52 -1.59
N ARG A 87 -3.01 -8.66 -1.42
CA ARG A 87 -2.63 -9.69 -0.43
C ARG A 87 -1.30 -10.32 -0.81
N GLY A 88 -0.45 -10.65 0.17
CA GLY A 88 0.71 -11.52 -0.01
C GLY A 88 0.38 -13.03 0.03
N THR A 89 1.37 -13.88 0.24
CA THR A 89 1.19 -15.35 0.34
C THR A 89 0.43 -15.74 1.60
N GLN A 90 -0.54 -16.67 1.49
CA GLN A 90 -1.25 -17.21 2.66
C GLN A 90 -0.38 -18.28 3.33
N GLY A 91 -0.30 -18.27 4.67
CA GLY A 91 0.56 -19.17 5.45
C GLY A 91 1.98 -18.62 5.60
N LEU A 92 2.54 -18.61 6.83
CA LEU A 92 3.84 -17.98 7.12
C LEU A 92 5.06 -18.84 6.73
N HIS A 93 4.94 -20.17 6.76
CA HIS A 93 6.04 -21.09 6.42
C HIS A 93 6.27 -21.15 4.90
N ASP A 94 5.21 -21.06 4.12
CA ASP A 94 5.27 -21.14 2.65
C ASP A 94 5.78 -19.83 2.02
N VAL A 95 5.79 -18.72 2.77
CA VAL A 95 6.15 -17.39 2.27
C VAL A 95 7.49 -17.38 1.55
N ILE A 96 8.56 -17.90 2.15
CA ILE A 96 9.91 -17.81 1.57
C ILE A 96 10.00 -18.65 0.29
N THR A 97 9.46 -19.87 0.32
CA THR A 97 9.51 -20.80 -0.81
C THR A 97 8.62 -20.32 -1.96
N ASP A 98 7.38 -19.92 -1.66
CA ASP A 98 6.43 -19.41 -2.65
C ASP A 98 6.91 -18.12 -3.31
N ILE A 99 7.52 -17.21 -2.52
CA ILE A 99 8.13 -16.00 -3.06
C ILE A 99 9.24 -16.35 -4.05
N ARG A 100 10.14 -17.27 -3.69
CA ARG A 100 11.24 -17.69 -4.59
C ARG A 100 10.71 -18.31 -5.87
N LEU A 101 9.68 -19.15 -5.78
CA LEU A 101 9.06 -19.80 -6.94
C LEU A 101 8.33 -18.79 -7.83
N MET A 102 7.55 -17.86 -7.26
CA MET A 102 6.84 -16.84 -8.04
C MET A 102 7.77 -15.83 -8.71
N PHE A 103 8.94 -15.56 -8.13
CA PHE A 103 9.88 -14.59 -8.69
C PHE A 103 10.61 -15.06 -9.95
N GLY A 104 10.53 -16.35 -10.28
CA GLY A 104 10.94 -16.87 -11.59
C GLY A 104 9.92 -16.59 -12.71
N ASP A 105 8.64 -16.33 -12.38
CA ASP A 105 7.56 -16.19 -13.36
C ASP A 105 6.72 -14.92 -13.15
N LYS A 106 7.14 -13.84 -13.81
CA LYS A 106 6.42 -12.56 -13.83
C LYS A 106 5.18 -12.56 -14.75
N SER A 107 4.96 -13.62 -15.55
CA SER A 107 3.75 -13.79 -16.37
C SER A 107 2.57 -14.34 -15.58
N ASN A 108 2.78 -14.59 -14.29
CA ASN A 108 1.81 -15.22 -13.41
C ASN A 108 0.47 -14.46 -13.36
N LYS A 109 -0.61 -15.22 -13.51
CA LYS A 109 -2.03 -14.79 -13.41
C LYS A 109 -2.30 -13.86 -12.22
N ARG A 110 -1.53 -13.98 -11.13
CA ARG A 110 -1.64 -13.10 -9.96
C ARG A 110 -1.29 -11.64 -10.23
N PHE A 111 -0.20 -11.37 -10.95
CA PHE A 111 0.19 -10.00 -11.29
C PHE A 111 -0.81 -9.38 -12.26
N GLN A 112 -1.28 -10.16 -13.25
CA GLN A 112 -2.31 -9.73 -14.19
C GLN A 112 -3.65 -9.45 -13.51
N HIS A 113 -4.05 -10.29 -12.56
CA HIS A 113 -5.23 -10.04 -11.73
C HIS A 113 -5.07 -8.76 -10.91
N GLY A 114 -3.90 -8.56 -10.29
CA GLY A 114 -3.60 -7.34 -9.54
C GLY A 114 -3.72 -6.09 -10.39
N LYS A 115 -3.12 -6.09 -11.59
CA LYS A 115 -3.23 -5.01 -12.58
C LYS A 115 -4.70 -4.76 -12.96
N THR A 116 -5.44 -5.82 -13.29
CA THR A 116 -6.86 -5.73 -13.66
C THR A 116 -7.72 -5.07 -12.57
N ILE A 117 -7.54 -5.46 -11.31
CA ILE A 117 -8.30 -4.87 -10.19
C ILE A 117 -7.89 -3.42 -9.96
N THR A 118 -6.59 -3.11 -10.02
CA THR A 118 -6.09 -1.74 -9.93
C THR A 118 -6.68 -0.86 -11.04
N ASP A 119 -6.64 -1.30 -12.29
CA ASP A 119 -7.15 -0.55 -13.45
C ASP A 119 -8.66 -0.30 -13.31
N LYS A 120 -9.42 -1.31 -12.87
CA LYS A 120 -10.87 -1.17 -12.61
C LYS A 120 -11.15 -0.19 -11.47
N ALA A 121 -10.39 -0.25 -10.38
CA ALA A 121 -10.56 0.66 -9.25
C ALA A 121 -10.26 2.10 -9.62
N LEU A 122 -9.14 2.33 -10.32
CA LEU A 122 -8.77 3.66 -10.82
C LEU A 122 -9.84 4.21 -11.77
N LYS A 123 -10.33 3.38 -12.69
CA LYS A 123 -11.40 3.78 -13.62
C LYS A 123 -12.73 4.07 -12.92
N LYS A 124 -13.09 3.29 -11.89
CA LYS A 124 -14.38 3.43 -11.18
C LYS A 124 -14.44 4.70 -10.32
N TYR A 125 -13.35 5.02 -9.63
CA TYR A 125 -13.33 6.10 -8.65
C TYR A 125 -12.73 7.41 -9.13
N ASP A 126 -11.98 7.38 -10.24
CA ASP A 126 -11.44 8.56 -10.95
C ASP A 126 -10.91 9.65 -10.01
N THR A 127 -9.97 9.27 -9.17
CA THR A 127 -9.40 10.13 -8.13
C THR A 127 -7.89 10.15 -8.21
N ASP A 128 -7.29 11.29 -7.88
CA ASP A 128 -5.84 11.44 -7.72
C ASP A 128 -5.33 11.01 -6.34
N TYR A 129 -6.24 10.84 -5.39
CA TYR A 129 -5.93 10.34 -4.06
C TYR A 129 -5.97 8.82 -4.07
N VAL A 130 -4.85 8.21 -4.42
CA VAL A 130 -4.75 6.76 -4.50
C VAL A 130 -3.50 6.27 -3.80
N THR A 131 -3.68 5.35 -2.84
CA THR A 131 -2.60 4.56 -2.25
C THR A 131 -2.70 3.11 -2.72
N MET A 132 -1.65 2.63 -3.37
CA MET A 132 -1.45 1.21 -3.65
C MET A 132 -0.68 0.59 -2.49
N THR A 133 -1.17 -0.52 -1.94
CA THR A 133 -0.52 -1.14 -0.79
C THR A 133 -0.48 -2.66 -0.88
N GLY A 134 0.40 -3.24 -0.09
CA GLY A 134 0.55 -4.67 0.02
C GLY A 134 1.69 -5.04 0.96
N HIS A 135 1.67 -6.30 1.35
CA HIS A 135 2.63 -6.89 2.25
C HIS A 135 3.33 -8.08 1.58
N SER A 136 4.64 -8.25 1.83
CA SER A 136 5.39 -9.39 1.29
C SER A 136 5.30 -9.43 -0.23
N LEU A 137 4.88 -10.54 -0.84
CA LEU A 137 4.59 -10.60 -2.29
C LEU A 137 3.53 -9.59 -2.74
N GLY A 138 2.52 -9.30 -1.91
CA GLY A 138 1.48 -8.33 -2.23
C GLY A 138 2.04 -6.95 -2.52
N ALA A 139 3.18 -6.60 -1.90
CA ALA A 139 3.90 -5.38 -2.21
C ALA A 139 4.48 -5.37 -3.63
N SER A 140 5.02 -6.49 -4.11
CA SER A 140 5.53 -6.62 -5.48
C SER A 140 4.39 -6.51 -6.48
N VAL A 141 3.23 -7.12 -6.19
CA VAL A 141 2.02 -7.00 -7.01
C VAL A 141 1.53 -5.55 -7.04
N ALA A 142 1.46 -4.87 -5.90
CA ALA A 142 1.03 -3.47 -5.81
C ALA A 142 1.95 -2.54 -6.61
N LYS A 143 3.28 -2.74 -6.51
CA LYS A 143 4.26 -1.97 -7.29
C LYS A 143 4.11 -2.19 -8.79
N GLU A 144 3.99 -3.44 -9.23
CA GLU A 144 3.88 -3.76 -10.66
C GLU A 144 2.55 -3.26 -11.23
N ALA A 145 1.42 -3.49 -10.52
CA ALA A 145 0.11 -3.01 -10.92
C ALA A 145 0.04 -1.47 -11.03
N ASN A 146 0.88 -0.76 -10.27
CA ASN A 146 0.96 0.69 -10.25
C ASN A 146 2.13 1.28 -11.06
N LYS A 147 2.86 0.45 -11.80
CA LYS A 147 4.06 0.87 -12.52
C LYS A 147 3.76 1.93 -13.59
N GLU A 148 2.65 1.75 -14.30
CA GLU A 148 2.19 2.63 -15.39
C GLU A 148 1.38 3.84 -14.89
N HIS A 149 0.77 3.75 -13.71
CA HIS A 149 -0.14 4.78 -13.19
C HIS A 149 0.54 5.86 -12.37
N GLY A 150 1.75 5.59 -11.85
CA GLY A 150 2.52 6.57 -11.08
C GLY A 150 1.81 7.08 -9.82
N LYS A 151 0.83 6.35 -9.26
CA LYS A 151 0.15 6.72 -8.00
C LYS A 151 1.01 6.37 -6.79
N GLU A 152 0.64 6.82 -5.60
CA GLU A 152 1.38 6.51 -4.39
C GLU A 152 1.44 5.00 -4.12
N THR A 153 2.57 4.51 -3.60
CA THR A 153 2.70 3.14 -3.12
C THR A 153 3.24 3.11 -1.70
N ILE A 154 2.52 2.48 -0.78
CA ILE A 154 2.96 2.25 0.60
C ILE A 154 3.02 0.75 0.85
N VAL A 155 4.21 0.18 1.00
CA VAL A 155 4.37 -1.28 1.12
C VAL A 155 5.09 -1.68 2.38
N VAL A 156 4.74 -2.86 2.90
CA VAL A 156 5.24 -3.37 4.18
C VAL A 156 6.00 -4.66 3.96
N ASN A 157 7.24 -4.72 4.46
CA ASN A 157 8.13 -5.88 4.33
C ASN A 157 8.09 -6.46 2.89
N PRO A 158 8.36 -5.64 1.86
CA PRO A 158 8.17 -6.09 0.48
C PRO A 158 9.14 -7.22 0.15
N ALA A 159 8.65 -8.17 -0.62
CA ALA A 159 9.51 -9.19 -1.21
C ALA A 159 10.38 -8.57 -2.31
N VAL A 160 11.70 -8.75 -2.19
CA VAL A 160 12.70 -8.14 -3.07
C VAL A 160 13.01 -9.11 -4.21
N VAL A 161 12.77 -8.68 -5.45
CA VAL A 161 13.20 -9.41 -6.65
C VAL A 161 14.58 -8.95 -7.13
N PRO A 162 15.32 -9.76 -7.91
CA PRO A 162 16.60 -9.32 -8.50
C PRO A 162 16.52 -7.98 -9.25
N THR A 163 15.40 -7.70 -9.95
CA THR A 163 15.20 -6.41 -10.61
C THR A 163 15.09 -5.25 -9.63
N ASP A 164 14.57 -5.47 -8.41
CA ASP A 164 14.52 -4.44 -7.38
C ASP A 164 15.91 -4.03 -6.89
N LEU A 165 16.96 -4.81 -7.16
CA LEU A 165 18.33 -4.49 -6.79
C LEU A 165 19.00 -3.52 -7.77
N THR A 166 18.48 -3.44 -9.00
CA THR A 166 19.02 -2.58 -10.06
C THR A 166 18.11 -1.40 -10.37
N THR A 167 16.84 -1.42 -9.94
CA THR A 167 15.90 -0.30 -10.15
C THR A 167 15.95 0.73 -9.02
N LYS A 168 15.86 2.01 -9.40
CA LYS A 168 15.70 3.12 -8.47
C LYS A 168 14.33 3.12 -7.81
N GLN A 169 14.28 3.27 -6.48
CA GLN A 169 13.02 3.44 -5.76
C GLN A 169 12.33 4.74 -6.22
N ARG A 170 11.02 4.66 -6.53
CA ARG A 170 10.28 5.83 -7.01
C ARG A 170 10.07 6.84 -5.89
N LYS A 171 9.92 8.12 -6.25
CA LYS A 171 9.75 9.21 -5.28
C LYS A 171 8.45 9.09 -4.48
N ASN A 172 7.44 8.45 -5.06
CA ASN A 172 6.12 8.18 -4.50
C ASN A 172 5.98 6.80 -3.85
N ASP A 173 7.08 6.04 -3.71
CA ASP A 173 7.09 4.77 -3.00
C ASP A 173 7.57 4.98 -1.55
N THR A 174 6.71 4.72 -0.59
CA THR A 174 7.05 4.58 0.83
C THR A 174 7.22 3.10 1.15
N ILE A 175 8.36 2.73 1.71
CA ILE A 175 8.62 1.34 2.13
C ILE A 175 8.79 1.27 3.63
N ILE A 176 7.95 0.48 4.29
CA ILE A 176 8.02 0.19 5.72
C ILE A 176 8.55 -1.21 5.90
N ARG A 177 9.54 -1.40 6.78
CA ARG A 177 10.09 -2.74 7.02
C ARG A 177 10.68 -2.92 8.40
N SER A 178 10.84 -4.18 8.82
CA SER A 178 11.70 -4.50 9.95
C SER A 178 13.18 -4.62 9.54
N THR A 179 14.08 -4.24 10.44
CA THR A 179 15.53 -4.33 10.23
C THR A 179 16.05 -5.78 10.15
N LEU A 180 15.38 -6.75 10.78
CA LEU A 180 15.72 -8.18 10.73
C LEU A 180 14.78 -9.01 9.85
N ASP A 181 13.99 -8.37 8.99
CA ASP A 181 13.19 -9.12 8.00
C ASP A 181 14.09 -9.64 6.86
N PRO A 182 14.33 -10.96 6.76
CA PRO A 182 15.26 -11.52 5.78
C PRO A 182 14.80 -11.32 4.33
N ILE A 183 13.50 -11.20 4.09
CA ILE A 183 12.92 -11.09 2.74
C ILE A 183 13.14 -9.68 2.20
N SER A 184 12.97 -8.65 3.03
CA SER A 184 13.23 -7.27 2.61
C SER A 184 14.68 -6.84 2.81
N MET A 185 15.49 -7.59 3.58
CA MET A 185 16.92 -7.33 3.81
C MET A 185 17.77 -7.30 2.57
N LEU A 186 17.43 -8.09 1.54
CA LEU A 186 18.13 -8.03 0.25
C LEU A 186 18.10 -6.63 -0.38
N ARG A 187 17.10 -5.79 -0.06
CA ARG A 187 17.02 -4.40 -0.53
C ARG A 187 18.15 -3.52 -0.02
N ASN A 188 18.81 -3.88 1.08
CA ASN A 188 19.97 -3.12 1.57
C ASN A 188 21.13 -3.14 0.58
N LEU A 189 21.16 -4.12 -0.33
CA LEU A 189 22.12 -4.22 -1.42
C LEU A 189 21.78 -3.32 -2.61
N ASN A 190 20.57 -2.76 -2.71
CA ASN A 190 20.22 -1.83 -3.77
C ASN A 190 20.86 -0.44 -3.48
N PRO A 191 21.84 0.02 -4.26
CA PRO A 191 22.48 1.32 -4.05
C PRO A 191 21.55 2.50 -4.35
N TRP A 192 20.48 2.27 -5.12
CA TRP A 192 19.49 3.26 -5.54
C TRP A 192 18.26 3.34 -4.61
N ARG A 193 18.35 2.78 -3.40
CA ARG A 193 17.30 2.85 -2.39
C ARG A 193 17.14 4.26 -1.84
N SER A 194 15.91 4.69 -1.61
CA SER A 194 15.64 5.98 -0.95
C SER A 194 15.60 5.79 0.56
N LYS A 195 16.62 6.32 1.27
CA LYS A 195 16.60 6.37 2.75
C LYS A 195 15.44 7.24 3.25
N LYS A 196 15.17 8.36 2.58
CA LYS A 196 14.09 9.30 2.95
C LYS A 196 12.70 8.63 2.91
N ASN A 197 12.46 7.78 1.91
CA ASN A 197 11.17 7.12 1.72
C ASN A 197 11.20 5.66 2.23
N THR A 198 12.11 5.34 3.14
CA THR A 198 12.17 4.05 3.82
C THR A 198 12.02 4.26 5.32
N ILE A 199 11.07 3.57 5.93
CA ILE A 199 10.86 3.53 7.38
C ILE A 199 11.37 2.18 7.88
N ASP A 200 12.54 2.20 8.51
CA ASP A 200 13.13 1.03 9.15
C ASP A 200 12.65 0.93 10.60
N ILE A 201 11.91 -0.12 10.90
CA ILE A 201 11.39 -0.46 12.23
C ILE A 201 12.42 -1.37 12.91
N LYS A 202 12.93 -0.94 14.06
CA LYS A 202 13.86 -1.76 14.84
C LYS A 202 13.20 -3.11 15.19
N ALA A 203 13.90 -4.19 14.87
CA ALA A 203 13.46 -5.54 15.20
C ALA A 203 13.37 -5.71 16.73
N LYS A 204 12.36 -6.46 17.18
CA LYS A 204 12.17 -6.82 18.61
C LYS A 204 12.26 -8.32 18.85
N SER A 205 12.33 -9.12 17.79
CA SER A 205 12.48 -10.56 17.82
C SER A 205 13.59 -10.99 16.87
N ILE A 206 14.26 -12.09 17.23
CA ILE A 206 15.15 -12.82 16.31
C ILE A 206 14.37 -13.73 15.35
N ASN A 207 13.07 -13.94 15.59
CA ASN A 207 12.24 -14.79 14.75
C ASN A 207 11.97 -14.08 13.41
N PRO A 208 12.49 -14.60 12.28
CA PRO A 208 12.37 -13.92 10.99
C PRO A 208 10.93 -13.81 10.50
N LEU A 209 10.07 -14.77 10.83
CA LEU A 209 8.64 -14.76 10.46
C LEU A 209 7.87 -13.67 11.23
N THR A 210 8.26 -13.42 12.48
CA THR A 210 7.68 -12.33 13.28
C THR A 210 8.05 -10.97 12.69
N GLU A 211 9.32 -10.81 12.32
CA GLU A 211 9.84 -9.57 11.73
C GLU A 211 9.38 -9.35 10.29
N HIS A 212 9.08 -10.42 9.56
CA HIS A 212 8.45 -10.33 8.24
C HIS A 212 6.95 -10.02 8.32
N SER A 213 6.25 -10.24 9.44
CA SER A 213 4.79 -10.04 9.50
C SER A 213 4.35 -8.56 9.42
N SER A 214 3.09 -8.31 9.02
CA SER A 214 2.48 -6.97 9.06
C SER A 214 2.31 -6.41 10.49
N LYS A 215 2.45 -7.23 11.53
CA LYS A 215 2.34 -6.79 12.94
C LYS A 215 3.47 -5.84 13.35
N VAL A 216 4.57 -5.77 12.59
CA VAL A 216 5.64 -4.80 12.86
C VAL A 216 5.13 -3.35 12.83
N LEU A 217 4.05 -3.09 12.09
CA LEU A 217 3.36 -1.80 12.04
C LEU A 217 2.89 -1.30 13.41
N ASP A 218 2.57 -2.20 14.35
CA ASP A 218 2.14 -1.80 15.71
C ASP A 218 3.21 -0.98 16.43
N ARG A 219 4.47 -1.16 16.07
CA ARG A 219 5.61 -0.45 16.68
C ARG A 219 5.70 1.01 16.24
N LEU A 220 4.96 1.42 15.21
CA LEU A 220 4.88 2.80 14.75
C LEU A 220 3.77 3.60 15.44
N GLY A 221 2.91 2.95 16.25
CA GLY A 221 1.85 3.63 17.00
C GLY A 221 0.85 4.35 16.09
N ASP A 222 0.49 5.58 16.47
CA ASP A 222 -0.51 6.40 15.78
C ASP A 222 0.13 7.36 14.78
N ARG A 223 0.91 6.81 13.85
CA ARG A 223 1.65 7.56 12.85
C ARG A 223 0.93 7.53 11.50
N ASP A 224 0.90 8.65 10.80
CA ASP A 224 0.56 8.69 9.38
C ASP A 224 1.81 8.38 8.52
N VAL A 225 1.60 7.62 7.44
CA VAL A 225 2.60 7.24 6.44
C VAL A 225 2.10 7.56 5.04
N GLY A 226 3.02 7.72 4.10
CA GLY A 226 2.73 8.24 2.77
C GLY A 226 3.13 9.70 2.60
N ILE A 227 2.80 10.25 1.44
CA ILE A 227 3.15 11.60 0.98
C ILE A 227 1.94 12.51 1.11
#